data_AF-A0A395RLI8-F1
#
_entry.id   AF-A0A395RLI8-F1
#
_cell.length_a   1.000
_cell.length_b   1.000
_cell.length_c   1.000
_cell.angle_alpha   90.00
_cell.angle_beta   90.00
_cell.angle_gamma   90.00
#
_symmetry.space_group_name_H-M   'P 1'
#
loop_
_entity.id
_entity.type
_entity.pdbx_description
1 polymer ?
#
loop_
_entity_poly.entity_id
_entity_poly.type
_entity_poly.pdbx_seq_one_letter_code
_entity_poly.pdbx_strand_id
1 'polypeptide(L)'
;MEDENGYHHPSMANNTMPSAPYSRRAPSPPFIHIPSTGQCGTVNTPNLLPSFENVDPSQLTLQDVMIITRNERQIATDRAVDWSYEKRREAQKLVDFLYLGPNCVTKDHDWLRREGITMILVARDSRLASMKLNSVEKAAEALGITLQYVNVDGFDHLISTFSLVVSSINDHLLSIYHRQAQEITEDGSMKIDPSTFTRGKVLITCESGNDRSAALAAAYIMAAFGKDMITVLQFINISRFCCAFDEDVKRKLLCWEDLLRARAQVTRQADMPRNALHAKRQFDDHFNGAGSNSKGFTQDQDQDQDMDRFEGRRVFAPFVDM
;
A
#
# COMPACT_ATOMS: atom_id res chain seq x y z
N MET A 1 15.51 20.50 34.70
CA MET A 1 16.56 19.55 35.06
C MET A 1 17.23 19.18 33.77
N GLU A 2 18.33 19.86 33.53
CA GLU A 2 19.15 19.80 32.33
C GLU A 2 19.89 18.45 32.32
N ASP A 3 19.74 17.69 31.24
CA ASP A 3 20.62 16.55 30.96
C ASP A 3 21.94 17.08 30.37
N GLU A 4 22.74 17.71 31.24
CA GLU A 4 24.18 17.77 31.08
C GLU A 4 24.74 16.38 31.41
N ASN A 5 25.16 15.62 30.41
CA ASN A 5 26.40 14.82 30.43
C ASN A 5 26.50 13.92 29.20
N GLY A 6 27.50 14.19 28.36
CA GLY A 6 27.83 13.32 27.24
C GLY A 6 28.78 13.90 26.20
N TYR A 7 29.48 15.01 26.47
CA TYR A 7 30.63 15.41 25.66
C TYR A 7 31.79 14.46 25.96
N HIS A 8 31.81 13.32 25.28
CA HIS A 8 33.02 12.50 25.20
C HIS A 8 34.10 13.32 24.47
N HIS A 9 35.13 13.73 25.21
CA HIS A 9 36.38 14.18 24.63
C HIS A 9 36.85 13.16 23.57
N PRO A 10 37.24 13.59 22.35
CA PRO A 10 37.86 12.69 21.41
C PRO A 10 39.14 12.13 22.07
N SER A 11 39.23 10.81 22.14
CA SER A 11 40.43 10.11 22.58
C SER A 11 41.61 10.58 21.72
N MET A 12 42.49 11.42 22.27
CA MET A 12 43.76 11.81 21.66
C MET A 12 44.77 10.65 21.76
N ALA A 13 44.45 9.55 21.09
CA ALA A 13 45.41 8.46 20.88
C ALA A 13 45.84 8.53 19.42
N ASN A 14 47.05 9.03 19.20
CA ASN A 14 47.67 9.36 17.92
C ASN A 14 47.09 10.60 17.23
N ASN A 15 47.96 11.31 16.55
CA ASN A 15 47.85 12.69 16.07
C ASN A 15 46.81 12.88 14.94
N THR A 16 45.59 12.32 15.07
CA THR A 16 44.62 12.15 13.98
C THR A 16 43.20 12.47 14.48
N MET A 17 42.50 13.38 13.81
CA MET A 17 41.15 13.85 14.16
C MET A 17 40.15 13.60 13.01
N PRO A 18 38.86 13.35 13.30
CA PRO A 18 37.84 13.20 12.26
C PRO A 18 37.66 14.53 11.50
N SER A 19 37.60 14.47 10.18
CA SER A 19 37.48 15.67 9.32
C SER A 19 36.08 16.28 9.30
N ALA A 20 35.07 15.52 9.73
CA ALA A 20 33.69 15.96 9.82
C ALA A 20 33.01 15.38 11.06
N PRO A 21 31.95 16.03 11.59
CA PRO A 21 31.12 15.46 12.64
C PRO A 21 30.56 14.10 12.18
N TYR A 22 30.71 13.08 13.01
CA TYR A 22 30.15 11.76 12.77
C TYR A 22 29.30 11.32 13.96
N SER A 23 28.27 10.53 13.69
CA SER A 23 27.48 9.87 14.72
C SER A 23 27.87 8.40 14.79
N ARG A 24 27.95 7.84 16.00
CA ARG A 24 28.11 6.40 16.21
C ARG A 24 26.80 5.63 16.07
N ARG A 25 25.68 6.33 15.98
CA ARG A 25 24.37 5.73 15.73
C ARG A 25 24.17 5.56 14.22
N ALA A 26 23.64 4.42 13.82
CA ALA A 26 23.16 4.22 12.45
C ALA A 26 22.18 5.34 12.07
N PRO A 27 22.20 5.82 10.81
CA PRO A 27 21.27 6.84 10.35
C PRO A 27 19.83 6.34 10.52
N SER A 28 18.94 7.23 10.98
CA SER A 28 17.51 6.92 11.00
C SER A 28 17.00 6.73 9.56
N PRO A 29 16.06 5.80 9.32
CA PRO A 29 15.44 5.66 8.02
C PRO A 29 14.84 6.99 7.54
N PRO A 30 14.83 7.26 6.21
CA PRO A 30 14.22 8.46 5.67
C PRO A 30 12.72 8.49 6.00
N PHE A 31 12.23 9.67 6.36
CA PHE A 31 10.83 9.90 6.68
C PHE A 31 9.99 9.97 5.41
N ILE A 32 8.82 9.30 5.42
CA ILE A 32 7.90 9.35 4.29
C ILE A 32 6.90 10.49 4.52
N HIS A 33 7.16 11.61 3.84
CA HIS A 33 6.30 12.78 3.89
C HIS A 33 5.06 12.58 3.01
N ILE A 34 3.87 12.64 3.64
CA ILE A 34 2.58 12.65 2.95
C ILE A 34 2.12 14.10 2.90
N PRO A 35 2.04 14.72 1.71
CA PRO A 35 1.60 16.11 1.60
C PRO A 35 0.20 16.27 2.17
N SER A 36 -0.02 17.34 2.93
CA SER A 36 -1.36 17.69 3.40
C SER A 36 -2.21 18.12 2.21
N THR A 37 -3.40 17.54 2.10
CA THR A 37 -4.42 17.99 1.15
C THR A 37 -5.03 19.30 1.67
N GLY A 38 -4.87 20.40 0.93
CA GLY A 38 -5.57 21.66 1.23
C GLY A 38 -4.71 22.85 1.69
N GLN A 39 -3.38 22.81 1.58
CA GLN A 39 -2.58 24.04 1.69
C GLN A 39 -2.42 24.68 0.31
N CYS A 40 -2.91 25.91 0.15
CA CYS A 40 -2.81 26.77 -1.04
C CYS A 40 -3.98 26.71 -2.05
N GLY A 41 -5.16 27.21 -1.64
CA GLY A 41 -6.15 27.89 -2.50
C GLY A 41 -6.87 27.07 -3.58
N THR A 42 -6.45 25.84 -3.85
CA THR A 42 -7.10 24.91 -4.77
C THR A 42 -7.54 23.69 -3.98
N VAL A 43 -8.84 23.61 -3.69
CA VAL A 43 -9.44 22.46 -3.00
C VAL A 43 -9.58 21.33 -4.02
N ASN A 44 -8.48 20.67 -4.35
CA ASN A 44 -8.54 19.43 -5.11
C ASN A 44 -8.84 18.31 -4.13
N THR A 45 -10.13 18.05 -3.90
CA THR A 45 -10.58 16.90 -3.12
C THR A 45 -9.99 15.62 -3.76
N PRO A 46 -9.22 14.82 -3.02
CA PRO A 46 -8.63 13.61 -3.55
C PRO A 46 -9.76 12.69 -4.01
N ASN A 47 -9.52 12.07 -5.16
CA ASN A 47 -10.47 11.17 -5.77
C ASN A 47 -9.74 9.93 -6.25
N LEU A 48 -10.44 8.80 -6.23
CA LEU A 48 -9.94 7.53 -6.71
C LEU A 48 -10.70 7.19 -7.98
N LEU A 49 -10.00 7.24 -9.10
CA LEU A 49 -10.45 6.65 -10.36
C LEU A 49 -9.66 5.35 -10.58
N PRO A 50 -10.29 4.19 -10.74
CA PRO A 50 -9.59 2.93 -10.94
C PRO A 50 -8.56 3.03 -12.07
N SER A 51 -7.33 2.60 -11.80
CA SER A 51 -6.27 2.44 -12.78
C SER A 51 -5.97 0.96 -12.94
N PHE A 52 -6.01 0.49 -14.19
CA PHE A 52 -5.65 -0.89 -14.53
C PHE A 52 -4.13 -1.09 -14.62
N GLU A 53 -3.33 -0.05 -14.39
CA GLU A 53 -1.88 -0.11 -14.57
C GLU A 53 -1.18 -0.99 -13.54
N ASN A 54 -1.56 -0.82 -12.26
CA ASN A 54 -0.90 -1.46 -11.12
C ASN A 54 -1.76 -2.57 -10.48
N VAL A 55 -2.83 -3.00 -11.15
CA VAL A 55 -3.61 -4.16 -10.70
C VAL A 55 -2.87 -5.42 -11.12
N ASP A 56 -2.72 -6.35 -10.18
CA ASP A 56 -2.16 -7.68 -10.42
C ASP A 56 -3.17 -8.56 -11.19
N PRO A 57 -2.91 -8.89 -12.48
CA PRO A 57 -3.83 -9.69 -13.28
C PRO A 57 -3.95 -11.14 -12.80
N SER A 58 -3.00 -11.62 -11.98
CA SER A 58 -3.08 -12.96 -11.38
C SER A 58 -4.09 -13.04 -10.23
N GLN A 59 -4.44 -11.90 -9.63
CA GLN A 59 -5.41 -11.80 -8.53
C GLN A 59 -6.77 -11.29 -8.98
N LEU A 60 -6.81 -10.37 -9.94
CA LEU A 60 -8.04 -9.76 -10.45
C LEU A 60 -7.97 -9.63 -11.96
N THR A 61 -8.96 -10.18 -12.66
CA THR A 61 -9.12 -9.89 -14.09
C THR A 61 -9.61 -8.45 -14.28
N LEU A 62 -9.45 -7.91 -15.50
CA LEU A 62 -9.97 -6.58 -15.83
C LEU A 62 -11.50 -6.50 -15.63
N GLN A 63 -12.22 -7.59 -15.93
CA GLN A 63 -13.66 -7.68 -15.68
C GLN A 63 -13.97 -7.63 -14.18
N ASP A 64 -13.20 -8.33 -13.34
CA ASP A 64 -13.40 -8.31 -11.89
C ASP A 64 -13.18 -6.90 -11.30
N VAL A 65 -12.15 -6.19 -11.76
CA VAL A 65 -11.91 -4.80 -11.35
C VAL A 65 -13.08 -3.91 -11.77
N MET A 66 -13.62 -4.09 -12.98
CA MET A 66 -14.80 -3.34 -13.44
C MET A 66 -16.04 -3.68 -12.62
N ILE A 67 -16.26 -4.94 -12.26
CA ILE A 67 -17.38 -5.38 -11.42
C ILE A 67 -17.27 -4.75 -10.02
N ILE A 68 -16.08 -4.82 -9.42
CA ILE A 68 -15.82 -4.27 -8.10
C ILE A 68 -15.90 -2.74 -8.18
N THR A 69 -15.05 -2.08 -8.94
CA THR A 69 -14.97 -0.61 -8.88
C THR A 69 -16.10 0.11 -9.63
N ARG A 70 -16.86 -0.60 -10.47
CA ARG A 70 -17.81 -0.05 -11.47
C ARG A 70 -17.19 0.97 -12.43
N ASN A 71 -15.86 1.07 -12.43
CA ASN A 71 -15.13 2.15 -13.09
C ASN A 71 -15.64 3.56 -12.68
N GLU A 72 -16.19 3.68 -11.46
CA GLU A 72 -16.77 4.92 -10.95
C GLU A 72 -15.72 5.72 -10.16
N ARG A 73 -15.74 7.05 -10.34
CA ARG A 73 -14.89 7.96 -9.57
C ARG A 73 -15.41 8.05 -8.14
N GLN A 74 -14.57 7.68 -7.18
CA GLN A 74 -14.84 7.86 -5.76
C GLN A 74 -14.28 9.20 -5.31
N ILE A 75 -15.11 10.05 -4.70
CA ILE A 75 -14.71 11.36 -4.17
C ILE A 75 -14.59 11.26 -2.66
N ALA A 76 -13.46 11.69 -2.10
CA ALA A 76 -13.30 11.71 -0.64
C ALA A 76 -14.35 12.63 -0.02
N THR A 77 -15.04 12.14 1.01
CA THR A 77 -15.96 12.98 1.78
C THR A 77 -15.13 13.76 2.78
N ASP A 78 -15.00 15.08 2.59
CA ASP A 78 -14.31 15.92 3.57
C ASP A 78 -15.11 15.98 4.87
N ARG A 79 -14.58 15.32 5.90
CA ARG A 79 -15.15 15.31 7.24
C ARG A 79 -14.30 16.10 8.23
N ALA A 80 -13.28 16.82 7.79
CA ALA A 80 -12.38 17.57 8.66
C ALA A 80 -13.09 18.77 9.30
N VAL A 81 -13.92 19.49 8.54
CA VAL A 81 -14.64 20.69 9.03
C VAL A 81 -15.64 20.33 10.14
N ASP A 82 -16.39 19.24 9.97
CA ASP A 82 -17.39 18.77 10.94
C ASP A 82 -16.84 17.72 11.91
N TRP A 83 -15.52 17.60 12.05
CA TRP A 83 -14.93 16.55 12.87
C TRP A 83 -15.18 16.77 14.36
N SER A 84 -15.67 15.74 15.06
CA SER A 84 -15.75 15.70 16.51
C SER A 84 -15.11 14.42 17.03
N TYR A 85 -14.63 14.43 18.27
CA TYR A 85 -13.94 13.26 18.84
C TYR A 85 -14.81 12.00 18.84
N GLU A 86 -16.13 12.13 19.02
CA GLU A 86 -17.06 10.99 19.05
C GLU A 86 -17.16 10.26 17.70
N LYS A 87 -16.95 10.97 16.57
CA LYS A 87 -16.96 10.35 15.24
C LYS A 87 -15.92 9.24 15.08
N ARG A 88 -14.88 9.18 15.93
CA ARG A 88 -13.94 8.04 15.94
C ARG A 88 -14.61 6.70 16.27
N ARG A 89 -15.73 6.72 17.00
CA ARG A 89 -16.49 5.54 17.45
C ARG A 89 -17.47 5.02 16.40
N GLU A 90 -17.67 5.78 15.34
CA GLU A 90 -18.54 5.46 14.22
C GLU A 90 -17.72 4.81 13.10
N ALA A 91 -18.38 4.04 12.23
CA ALA A 91 -17.78 3.59 10.99
C ALA A 91 -18.01 4.65 9.91
N GLN A 92 -17.00 4.90 9.08
CA GLN A 92 -17.13 5.77 7.93
C GLN A 92 -16.95 4.99 6.63
N LYS A 93 -17.77 5.36 5.65
CA LYS A 93 -17.60 4.97 4.26
C LYS A 93 -16.31 5.59 3.71
N LEU A 94 -15.41 4.75 3.20
CA LEU A 94 -14.22 5.17 2.45
C LEU A 94 -14.56 5.22 0.96
N VAL A 95 -14.98 4.09 0.40
CA VAL A 95 -15.52 3.97 -0.96
C VAL A 95 -16.88 3.29 -0.89
N ASP A 96 -17.65 3.26 -1.98
CA ASP A 96 -19.06 2.85 -1.97
C ASP A 96 -19.40 1.50 -1.33
N PHE A 97 -18.40 0.63 -1.21
CA PHE A 97 -18.50 -0.72 -0.70
C PHE A 97 -17.55 -1.04 0.44
N LEU A 98 -16.74 -0.08 0.88
CA LEU A 98 -15.75 -0.30 1.93
C LEU A 98 -15.95 0.70 3.05
N TYR A 99 -16.20 0.17 4.23
CA TYR A 99 -16.38 0.91 5.47
C TYR A 99 -15.23 0.60 6.41
N LEU A 100 -14.84 1.60 7.20
CA LEU A 100 -13.79 1.48 8.19
C LEU A 100 -14.30 2.00 9.53
N GLY A 101 -14.14 1.23 10.60
CA GLY A 101 -14.56 1.64 11.94
C GLY A 101 -14.02 0.78 13.07
N PRO A 102 -14.36 1.12 14.32
CA PRO A 102 -14.01 0.31 15.47
C PRO A 102 -14.96 -0.89 15.67
N ASN A 103 -14.49 -1.90 16.41
CA ASN A 103 -15.27 -3.08 16.76
C ASN A 103 -16.62 -2.75 17.42
N CYS A 104 -16.74 -1.62 18.13
CA CYS A 104 -17.99 -1.26 18.81
C CYS A 104 -19.15 -0.98 17.86
N VAL A 105 -18.89 -0.61 16.60
CA VAL A 105 -19.93 -0.37 15.59
C VAL A 105 -20.73 -1.64 15.28
N THR A 106 -20.11 -2.82 15.43
CA THR A 106 -20.78 -4.10 15.17
C THR A 106 -21.96 -4.38 16.11
N LYS A 107 -22.06 -3.65 17.24
CA LYS A 107 -23.18 -3.77 18.17
C LYS A 107 -24.47 -3.13 17.64
N ASP A 108 -24.37 -2.21 16.69
CA ASP A 108 -25.53 -1.55 16.08
C ASP A 108 -26.03 -2.38 14.88
N HIS A 109 -26.93 -3.31 15.18
CA HIS A 109 -27.49 -4.20 14.16
C HIS A 109 -28.37 -3.45 13.16
N ASP A 110 -29.02 -2.36 13.58
CA ASP A 110 -29.89 -1.57 12.72
C ASP A 110 -29.07 -0.76 11.71
N TRP A 111 -27.93 -0.23 12.13
CA TRP A 111 -26.98 0.41 11.23
C TRP A 111 -26.40 -0.59 10.22
N LEU A 112 -25.94 -1.76 10.68
CA LEU A 112 -25.40 -2.81 9.79
C LEU A 112 -26.43 -3.24 8.73
N ARG A 113 -27.69 -3.41 9.14
CA ARG A 113 -28.80 -3.78 8.22
C ARG A 113 -29.12 -2.64 7.25
N ARG A 114 -29.20 -1.41 7.73
CA ARG A 114 -29.53 -0.22 6.92
C ARG A 114 -28.48 0.06 5.87
N GLU A 115 -27.20 -0.02 6.25
CA GLU A 115 -26.10 0.11 5.30
C GLU A 115 -25.99 -1.10 4.39
N GLY A 116 -26.50 -2.26 4.78
CA GLY A 116 -26.43 -3.49 3.98
C GLY A 116 -25.02 -4.08 3.96
N ILE A 117 -24.35 -4.09 5.11
CA ILE A 117 -23.03 -4.72 5.26
C ILE A 117 -23.18 -6.24 5.06
N THR A 118 -22.37 -6.81 4.17
CA THR A 118 -22.42 -8.24 3.83
C THR A 118 -21.18 -9.02 4.28
N MET A 119 -20.09 -8.33 4.64
CA MET A 119 -18.93 -8.92 5.28
C MET A 119 -18.34 -8.00 6.35
N ILE A 120 -17.90 -8.60 7.45
CA ILE A 120 -17.12 -7.94 8.49
C ILE A 120 -15.74 -8.60 8.53
N LEU A 121 -14.69 -7.81 8.32
CA LEU A 121 -13.31 -8.21 8.46
C LEU A 121 -12.75 -7.59 9.74
N VAL A 122 -12.38 -8.44 10.70
CA VAL A 122 -11.84 -8.00 11.99
C VAL A 122 -10.33 -8.17 12.00
N ALA A 123 -9.61 -7.06 11.90
CA ALA A 123 -8.20 -7.00 12.16
C ALA A 123 -7.96 -6.99 13.67
N ARG A 124 -7.23 -7.98 14.17
CA ARG A 124 -6.84 -8.06 15.59
C ARG A 124 -5.38 -8.44 15.71
N ASP A 125 -4.79 -8.08 16.83
CA ASP A 125 -3.46 -8.55 17.19
C ASP A 125 -3.47 -10.08 17.35
N SER A 126 -2.44 -10.76 16.83
CA SER A 126 -2.30 -12.22 16.94
C SER A 126 -2.33 -12.71 18.38
N ARG A 127 -1.84 -11.91 19.33
CA ARG A 127 -1.87 -12.21 20.77
C ARG A 127 -3.30 -12.29 21.32
N LEU A 128 -4.25 -11.65 20.64
CA LEU A 128 -5.67 -11.65 20.97
C LEU A 128 -6.47 -12.67 20.13
N ALA A 129 -5.81 -13.57 19.39
CA ALA A 129 -6.47 -14.54 18.52
C ALA A 129 -7.44 -15.49 19.27
N SER A 130 -7.14 -15.78 20.55
CA SER A 130 -7.98 -16.61 21.41
C SER A 130 -9.15 -15.86 22.05
N MET A 131 -9.16 -14.53 21.99
CA MET A 131 -10.26 -13.72 22.52
C MET A 131 -11.47 -13.79 21.60
N LYS A 132 -12.60 -14.24 22.14
CA LYS A 132 -13.88 -14.21 21.45
C LYS A 132 -14.45 -12.80 21.44
N LEU A 133 -14.80 -12.33 20.25
CA LEU A 133 -15.50 -11.07 20.05
C LEU A 133 -16.98 -11.34 19.92
N ASN A 134 -17.60 -11.76 21.04
CA ASN A 134 -19.00 -12.22 21.09
C ASN A 134 -19.98 -11.22 20.45
N SER A 135 -19.72 -9.91 20.51
CA SER A 135 -20.59 -8.92 19.87
C SER A 135 -20.54 -9.01 18.35
N VAL A 136 -19.35 -9.23 17.78
CA VAL A 136 -19.16 -9.33 16.33
C VAL A 136 -19.75 -10.64 15.82
N GLU A 137 -19.49 -11.75 16.52
CA GLU A 137 -20.03 -13.07 16.19
C GLU A 137 -21.56 -13.06 16.20
N LYS A 138 -22.17 -12.50 17.26
CA LYS A 138 -23.63 -12.35 17.35
C LYS A 138 -24.22 -11.49 16.24
N ALA A 139 -23.56 -10.37 15.91
CA ALA A 139 -24.02 -9.51 14.81
C ALA A 139 -23.95 -10.24 13.47
N ALA A 140 -22.87 -11.02 13.25
CA ALA A 140 -22.69 -11.80 12.05
C ALA A 140 -23.74 -12.91 11.91
N GLU A 141 -23.98 -13.67 12.97
CA GLU A 141 -25.00 -14.73 13.00
C GLU A 141 -26.42 -14.16 12.84
N ALA A 142 -26.75 -13.08 13.55
CA ALA A 142 -28.09 -12.49 13.52
C ALA A 142 -28.48 -11.86 12.17
N LEU A 143 -27.49 -11.37 11.42
CA LEU A 143 -27.69 -10.68 10.14
C LEU A 143 -27.27 -11.52 8.92
N GLY A 144 -26.70 -12.71 9.13
CA GLY A 144 -26.19 -13.55 8.04
C GLY A 144 -24.98 -12.93 7.32
N ILE A 145 -24.14 -12.20 8.05
CA ILE A 145 -22.97 -11.49 7.51
C ILE A 145 -21.75 -12.41 7.53
N THR A 146 -20.97 -12.44 6.45
CA THR A 146 -19.71 -13.18 6.40
C THR A 146 -18.71 -12.56 7.36
N LEU A 147 -18.27 -13.32 8.38
CA LEU A 147 -17.28 -12.87 9.35
C LEU A 147 -15.91 -13.48 9.07
N GLN A 148 -14.88 -12.65 8.97
CA GLN A 148 -13.50 -13.09 8.84
C GLN A 148 -12.60 -12.42 9.87
N TYR A 149 -11.82 -13.22 10.58
CA TYR A 149 -10.77 -12.74 11.48
C TYR A 149 -9.43 -12.72 10.77
N VAL A 150 -8.73 -11.61 10.90
CA VAL A 150 -7.38 -11.42 10.37
C VAL A 150 -6.46 -11.11 11.53
N ASN A 151 -5.59 -12.06 11.84
CA ASN A 151 -4.59 -11.93 12.90
C ASN A 151 -3.36 -11.23 12.31
N VAL A 152 -3.00 -10.08 12.88
CA VAL A 152 -1.83 -9.31 12.49
C VAL A 152 -0.73 -9.53 13.52
N ASP A 153 0.28 -10.33 13.17
CA ASP A 153 1.49 -10.57 13.96
C ASP A 153 2.50 -9.42 13.72
N GLY A 154 2.33 -8.33 14.47
CA GLY A 154 3.18 -7.15 14.33
C GLY A 154 3.21 -6.57 12.91
N PHE A 155 4.18 -5.70 12.64
CA PHE A 155 4.35 -5.10 11.30
C PHE A 155 5.14 -5.99 10.33
N ASP A 156 5.78 -7.06 10.82
CA ASP A 156 6.68 -7.90 10.01
C ASP A 156 5.91 -8.76 8.99
N HIS A 157 4.74 -9.27 9.37
CA HIS A 157 3.92 -10.11 8.50
C HIS A 157 2.83 -9.34 7.73
N LEU A 158 2.75 -8.02 7.91
CA LEU A 158 1.66 -7.19 7.39
C LEU A 158 1.49 -7.29 5.87
N ILE A 159 2.58 -7.45 5.11
CA ILE A 159 2.55 -7.57 3.65
C ILE A 159 1.82 -8.85 3.20
N SER A 160 2.07 -9.97 3.87
CA SER A 160 1.38 -11.23 3.57
C SER A 160 -0.12 -11.12 3.90
N THR A 161 -0.43 -10.43 5.00
CA THR A 161 -1.81 -10.14 5.41
C THR A 161 -2.53 -9.26 4.38
N PHE A 162 -1.86 -8.27 3.77
CA PHE A 162 -2.44 -7.47 2.71
C PHE A 162 -2.90 -8.32 1.53
N SER A 163 -2.05 -9.23 1.05
CA SER A 163 -2.42 -10.15 -0.04
C SER A 163 -3.65 -11.00 0.32
N LEU A 164 -3.69 -11.56 1.53
CA LEU A 164 -4.82 -12.37 2.00
C LEU A 164 -6.12 -11.56 2.09
N VAL A 165 -6.06 -10.35 2.64
CA VAL A 165 -7.20 -9.45 2.79
C VAL A 165 -7.74 -9.03 1.43
N VAL A 166 -6.86 -8.71 0.48
CA VAL A 166 -7.25 -8.36 -0.89
C VAL A 166 -8.01 -9.50 -1.54
N SER A 167 -7.44 -10.71 -1.56
CA SER A 167 -8.11 -11.88 -2.12
C SER A 167 -9.45 -12.14 -1.44
N SER A 168 -9.50 -12.15 -0.11
CA SER A 168 -10.73 -12.48 0.60
C SER A 168 -11.85 -11.46 0.42
N ILE A 169 -11.54 -10.16 0.35
CA ILE A 169 -12.55 -9.13 0.07
C ILE A 169 -13.06 -9.28 -1.36
N ASN A 170 -12.16 -9.48 -2.32
CA ASN A 170 -12.53 -9.63 -3.73
C ASN A 170 -13.40 -10.87 -3.96
N ASP A 171 -12.99 -12.02 -3.42
CA ASP A 171 -13.76 -13.28 -3.49
C ASP A 171 -15.17 -13.10 -2.93
N HIS A 172 -15.30 -12.41 -1.79
CA HIS A 172 -16.61 -12.12 -1.21
C HIS A 172 -17.46 -11.23 -2.10
N LEU A 173 -16.91 -10.12 -2.60
CA LEU A 173 -17.63 -9.18 -3.48
C LEU A 173 -18.07 -9.84 -4.79
N LEU A 174 -17.18 -10.60 -5.42
CA LEU A 174 -17.47 -11.35 -6.64
C LEU A 174 -18.47 -12.47 -6.38
N SER A 175 -18.39 -13.17 -5.25
CA SER A 175 -19.37 -14.21 -4.91
C SER A 175 -20.79 -13.66 -4.77
N ILE A 176 -20.96 -12.43 -4.26
CA ILE A 176 -22.27 -11.78 -4.14
C ILE A 176 -22.77 -11.36 -5.52
N TYR A 177 -21.88 -10.85 -6.37
CA TYR A 177 -22.20 -10.49 -7.74
C TYR A 177 -22.63 -11.71 -8.56
N HIS A 178 -21.84 -12.80 -8.53
CA HIS A 178 -22.13 -14.04 -9.26
C HIS A 178 -23.42 -14.72 -8.78
N ARG A 179 -23.76 -14.63 -7.49
CA ARG A 179 -25.03 -15.14 -6.96
C ARG A 179 -26.27 -14.45 -7.54
N GLN A 180 -26.12 -13.24 -8.07
CA GLN A 180 -27.22 -12.43 -8.61
C GLN A 180 -27.26 -12.44 -10.15
N ALA A 181 -26.26 -13.04 -10.78
CA ALA A 181 -26.22 -13.20 -12.23
C ALA A 181 -27.27 -14.23 -12.68
N GLN A 182 -28.24 -13.79 -13.47
CA GLN A 182 -29.33 -14.65 -13.95
C GLN A 182 -28.95 -15.37 -15.24
N GLU A 183 -28.23 -14.71 -16.15
CA GLU A 183 -27.77 -15.25 -17.42
C GLU A 183 -26.35 -14.76 -17.73
N ILE A 184 -25.51 -15.63 -18.27
CA ILE A 184 -24.21 -15.27 -18.84
C ILE A 184 -24.46 -14.99 -20.32
N THR A 185 -24.30 -13.74 -20.74
CA THR A 185 -24.37 -13.34 -22.15
C THR A 185 -23.21 -13.97 -22.92
N GLU A 186 -23.34 -14.16 -24.23
CA GLU A 186 -22.29 -14.72 -25.11
C GLU A 186 -20.96 -13.94 -25.04
N ASP A 187 -21.00 -12.66 -24.65
CA ASP A 187 -19.82 -11.80 -24.42
C ASP A 187 -19.14 -12.01 -23.05
N GLY A 188 -19.61 -12.96 -22.24
CA GLY A 188 -19.17 -13.19 -20.85
C GLY A 188 -19.71 -12.17 -19.85
N SER A 189 -20.56 -11.23 -20.28
CA SER A 189 -21.20 -10.26 -19.39
C SER A 189 -22.44 -10.85 -18.71
N MET A 190 -22.51 -10.77 -17.38
CA MET A 190 -23.65 -11.26 -16.62
C MET A 190 -24.81 -10.27 -16.69
N LYS A 191 -25.98 -10.74 -17.15
CA LYS A 191 -27.20 -9.96 -17.14
C LYS A 191 -27.80 -9.99 -15.74
N ILE A 192 -27.78 -8.84 -15.08
CA ILE A 192 -28.34 -8.62 -13.75
C ILE A 192 -29.49 -7.65 -13.90
N ASP A 193 -30.62 -7.96 -13.27
CA ASP A 193 -31.73 -7.03 -13.15
C ASP A 193 -31.31 -5.82 -12.30
N PRO A 194 -31.26 -4.60 -12.87
CA PRO A 194 -30.83 -3.41 -12.16
C PRO A 194 -31.70 -3.08 -10.94
N SER A 195 -32.97 -3.53 -10.92
CA SER A 195 -33.93 -3.20 -9.87
C SER A 195 -33.74 -4.01 -8.59
N THR A 196 -33.18 -5.22 -8.69
CA THR A 196 -32.94 -6.14 -7.57
C THR A 196 -31.46 -6.23 -7.20
N PHE A 197 -30.58 -5.58 -7.96
CA PHE A 197 -29.15 -5.66 -7.74
C PHE A 197 -28.73 -5.05 -6.40
N THR A 198 -28.10 -5.89 -5.57
CA THR A 198 -27.47 -5.48 -4.33
C THR A 198 -25.97 -5.73 -4.42
N ARG A 199 -25.20 -4.68 -4.09
CA ARG A 199 -23.76 -4.77 -4.08
C ARG A 199 -23.28 -5.29 -2.71
N GLY A 200 -22.29 -6.18 -2.73
CA GLY A 200 -21.58 -6.55 -1.49
C GLY A 200 -20.89 -5.35 -0.86
N LYS A 201 -21.01 -5.19 0.46
CA LYS A 201 -20.36 -4.13 1.24
C LYS A 201 -19.56 -4.74 2.38
N VAL A 202 -18.33 -4.29 2.54
CA VAL A 202 -17.39 -4.80 3.52
C VAL A 202 -17.11 -3.75 4.59
N LEU A 203 -17.16 -4.16 5.85
CA LEU A 203 -16.74 -3.38 6.99
C LEU A 203 -15.43 -3.94 7.54
N ILE A 204 -14.34 -3.15 7.47
CA ILE A 204 -13.07 -3.48 8.12
C ILE A 204 -13.06 -2.84 9.51
N THR A 205 -12.78 -3.65 10.53
CA THR A 205 -12.74 -3.21 11.92
C THR A 205 -11.46 -3.61 12.63
N CYS A 206 -11.05 -2.81 13.63
CA CYS A 206 -10.12 -3.23 14.67
C CYS A 206 -10.59 -2.65 16.02
N GLU A 207 -9.81 -2.81 17.09
CA GLU A 207 -10.18 -2.34 18.43
C GLU A 207 -10.55 -0.85 18.46
N SER A 208 -9.73 -0.01 17.80
CA SER A 208 -9.90 1.44 17.75
C SER A 208 -10.46 1.96 16.43
N GLY A 209 -10.33 1.18 15.35
CA GLY A 209 -10.67 1.59 13.99
C GLY A 209 -9.69 2.58 13.34
N ASN A 210 -8.51 2.80 13.91
CA ASN A 210 -7.60 3.89 13.49
C ASN A 210 -6.27 3.41 12.92
N ASP A 211 -5.81 2.23 13.33
CA ASP A 211 -4.45 1.74 13.13
C ASP A 211 -4.42 0.56 12.13
N ARG A 212 -4.46 -0.70 12.61
CA ARG A 212 -4.38 -1.91 11.78
C ARG A 212 -5.46 -1.97 10.70
N SER A 213 -6.71 -1.69 11.06
CA SER A 213 -7.83 -1.70 10.10
C SER A 213 -7.65 -0.65 9.01
N ALA A 214 -7.09 0.52 9.33
CA ALA A 214 -6.80 1.57 8.37
C ALA A 214 -5.68 1.16 7.40
N ALA A 215 -4.64 0.49 7.91
CA ALA A 215 -3.57 -0.06 7.07
C ALA A 215 -4.10 -1.11 6.08
N LEU A 216 -4.96 -2.03 6.53
CA LEU A 216 -5.59 -3.03 5.65
C LEU A 216 -6.50 -2.38 4.61
N ALA A 217 -7.29 -1.38 5.01
CA ALA A 217 -8.15 -0.64 4.10
C ALA A 217 -7.34 0.12 3.04
N ALA A 218 -6.22 0.74 3.42
CA ALA A 218 -5.32 1.41 2.49
C ALA A 218 -4.72 0.42 1.49
N ALA A 219 -4.16 -0.69 1.96
CA ALA A 219 -3.58 -1.72 1.10
C ALA A 219 -4.61 -2.30 0.11
N TYR A 220 -5.85 -2.48 0.56
CA TYR A 220 -6.96 -2.91 -0.29
C TYR A 220 -7.29 -1.89 -1.37
N ILE A 221 -7.44 -0.61 -1.01
CA ILE A 221 -7.73 0.46 -1.99
C ILE A 221 -6.60 0.59 -3.00
N MET A 222 -5.34 0.51 -2.58
CA MET A 222 -4.18 0.52 -3.48
C MET A 222 -4.25 -0.61 -4.51
N ALA A 223 -4.57 -1.83 -4.07
CA ALA A 223 -4.68 -3.00 -4.94
C ALA A 223 -5.90 -2.95 -5.87
N ALA A 224 -7.07 -2.54 -5.37
CA ALA A 224 -8.33 -2.53 -6.13
C ALA A 224 -8.43 -1.34 -7.11
N PHE A 225 -7.88 -0.18 -6.76
CA PHE A 225 -7.91 1.02 -7.61
C PHE A 225 -6.59 1.27 -8.36
N GLY A 226 -5.55 0.46 -8.12
CA GLY A 226 -4.24 0.61 -8.75
C GLY A 226 -3.56 1.95 -8.47
N LYS A 227 -3.78 2.52 -7.27
CA LYS A 227 -3.27 3.84 -6.85
C LYS A 227 -2.04 3.72 -5.96
N ASP A 228 -1.22 4.76 -6.02
CA ASP A 228 -0.05 4.95 -5.17
C ASP A 228 -0.47 5.19 -3.71
N MET A 229 0.46 4.89 -2.80
CA MET A 229 0.25 5.02 -1.37
C MET A 229 -0.11 6.46 -0.97
N ILE A 230 0.53 7.47 -1.56
CA ILE A 230 0.33 8.87 -1.16
C ILE A 230 -1.12 9.29 -1.45
N THR A 231 -1.60 9.06 -2.67
CA THR A 231 -2.99 9.35 -3.06
C THR A 231 -4.00 8.65 -2.15
N VAL A 232 -3.78 7.36 -1.84
CA VAL A 232 -4.71 6.58 -0.99
C VAL A 232 -4.73 7.09 0.44
N LEU A 233 -3.57 7.42 1.02
CA LEU A 233 -3.49 7.89 2.40
C LEU A 233 -4.10 9.28 2.56
N GLN A 234 -3.90 10.16 1.57
CA GLN A 234 -4.60 11.44 1.49
C GLN A 234 -6.13 11.25 1.43
N PHE A 235 -6.60 10.34 0.57
CA PHE A 235 -8.03 10.03 0.44
C PHE A 235 -8.64 9.51 1.76
N ILE A 236 -7.96 8.59 2.45
CA ILE A 236 -8.43 8.03 3.72
C ILE A 236 -8.41 9.07 4.82
N ASN A 237 -7.34 9.87 4.94
CA ASN A 237 -7.23 10.89 5.98
C ASN A 237 -8.33 11.96 5.88
N ILE A 238 -8.80 12.28 4.68
CA ILE A 238 -9.95 13.18 4.51
C ILE A 238 -11.27 12.48 4.87
N SER A 239 -11.42 11.22 4.46
CA SER A 239 -12.65 10.45 4.67
C SER A 239 -12.86 10.01 6.13
N ARG A 240 -11.77 9.71 6.84
CA ARG A 240 -11.69 9.36 8.27
C ARG A 240 -10.43 9.98 8.87
N PHE A 241 -10.58 11.19 9.42
CA PHE A 241 -9.49 12.01 9.96
C PHE A 241 -8.72 11.36 11.13
N CYS A 242 -9.32 10.43 11.86
CA CYS A 242 -8.68 9.78 13.00
C CYS A 242 -7.79 8.57 12.65
N CYS A 243 -7.60 8.26 11.36
CA CYS A 243 -6.66 7.22 10.95
C CYS A 243 -5.22 7.63 11.28
N ALA A 244 -4.45 6.69 11.84
CA ALA A 244 -3.05 6.88 12.18
C ALA A 244 -2.19 5.98 11.30
N PHE A 245 -1.32 6.60 10.51
CA PHE A 245 -0.35 5.91 9.66
C PHE A 245 1.06 6.21 10.17
N ASP A 246 1.55 5.35 11.06
CA ASP A 246 2.92 5.44 11.57
C ASP A 246 3.94 5.16 10.46
N GLU A 247 5.19 5.58 10.68
CA GLU A 247 6.26 5.41 9.68
C GLU A 247 6.50 3.96 9.27
N ASP A 248 6.32 3.01 10.18
CA ASP A 248 6.41 1.57 9.84
C ASP A 248 5.31 1.15 8.88
N VAL A 249 4.07 1.57 9.13
CA VAL A 249 2.92 1.28 8.25
C VAL A 249 3.15 1.90 6.88
N LYS A 250 3.58 3.17 6.82
CA LYS A 250 3.90 3.83 5.54
C LYS A 250 4.97 3.06 4.77
N ARG A 251 6.05 2.63 5.42
CA ARG A 251 7.09 1.81 4.78
C ARG A 251 6.53 0.49 4.24
N LYS A 252 5.68 -0.20 5.00
CA LYS A 252 5.06 -1.46 4.52
C LYS A 252 4.09 -1.22 3.36
N LEU A 253 3.34 -0.12 3.37
CA LEU A 253 2.48 0.25 2.26
C LEU A 253 3.29 0.65 1.02
N LEU A 254 4.42 1.33 1.17
CA LEU A 254 5.34 1.61 0.07
C LEU A 254 5.90 0.30 -0.52
N CYS A 255 6.36 -0.63 0.33
CA CYS A 255 6.77 -1.96 -0.14
C CYS A 255 5.62 -2.70 -0.83
N TRP A 256 4.39 -2.55 -0.35
CA TRP A 256 3.21 -3.14 -0.98
C TRP A 256 2.94 -2.54 -2.37
N GLU A 257 3.09 -1.24 -2.53
CA GLU A 257 3.01 -0.57 -3.84
C GLU A 257 4.02 -1.14 -4.84
N ASP A 258 5.27 -1.28 -4.40
CA ASP A 258 6.33 -1.85 -5.23
C ASP A 258 6.03 -3.30 -5.63
N LEU A 259 5.48 -4.09 -4.70
CA LEU A 259 5.03 -5.46 -4.99
C LEU A 259 3.89 -5.49 -5.99
N LEU A 260 2.88 -4.63 -5.86
CA LEU A 260 1.77 -4.54 -6.83
C LEU A 260 2.29 -4.19 -8.23
N ARG A 261 3.16 -3.19 -8.33
CA ARG A 261 3.78 -2.77 -9.59
C ARG A 261 4.64 -3.90 -10.20
N ALA A 262 5.44 -4.58 -9.39
CA ALA A 262 6.27 -5.69 -9.84
C ALA A 262 5.42 -6.86 -10.35
N ARG A 263 4.36 -7.24 -9.63
CA ARG A 263 3.44 -8.31 -10.08
C ARG A 263 2.74 -7.96 -11.38
N ALA A 264 2.23 -6.73 -11.51
CA ALA A 264 1.62 -6.25 -12.75
C ALA A 264 2.60 -6.30 -13.94
N GLN A 265 3.87 -5.93 -13.74
CA GLN A 265 4.90 -5.98 -14.78
C GLN A 265 5.28 -7.41 -15.18
N VAL A 266 5.46 -8.31 -14.21
CA VAL A 266 5.83 -9.72 -14.48
C VAL A 266 4.73 -10.41 -15.28
N THR A 267 3.46 -10.21 -14.92
CA THR A 267 2.34 -10.83 -15.63
C THR A 267 2.24 -10.30 -17.07
N ARG A 268 2.41 -8.99 -17.29
CA ARG A 268 2.47 -8.41 -18.65
C ARG A 268 3.63 -8.95 -19.49
N GLN A 269 4.78 -9.22 -18.87
CA GLN A 269 5.92 -9.84 -19.56
C GLN A 269 5.67 -11.32 -19.87
N ALA A 270 4.93 -12.04 -19.02
CA ALA A 270 4.56 -13.43 -19.27
C ALA A 270 3.59 -13.58 -20.46
N ASP A 271 2.69 -12.61 -20.63
CA ASP A 271 1.74 -12.57 -21.76
C ASP A 271 2.38 -12.11 -23.09
N MET A 272 3.60 -11.55 -23.06
CA MET A 272 4.34 -11.19 -24.27
C MET A 272 4.84 -12.44 -25.00
N PRO A 273 4.61 -12.57 -26.32
CA PRO A 273 5.05 -13.74 -27.08
C PRO A 273 6.57 -13.92 -27.01
N ARG A 274 7.00 -15.14 -26.67
CA ARG A 274 8.42 -15.52 -26.43
C ARG A 274 9.38 -15.17 -27.58
N ASN A 275 8.88 -14.87 -28.77
CA ASN A 275 9.68 -14.43 -29.91
C ASN A 275 10.33 -13.04 -29.72
N ALA A 276 9.86 -12.23 -28.76
CA ALA A 276 10.49 -10.94 -28.43
C ALA A 276 11.54 -11.02 -27.29
N LEU A 277 11.64 -12.17 -26.60
CA LEU A 277 12.51 -12.33 -25.41
C LEU A 277 13.95 -12.76 -25.74
N HIS A 278 14.26 -13.04 -27.02
CA HIS A 278 15.63 -13.32 -27.47
C HIS A 278 16.41 -12.08 -27.91
N ALA A 279 16.01 -10.88 -27.48
CA ALA A 279 16.95 -9.75 -27.40
C ALA A 279 17.90 -10.00 -26.22
N LYS A 280 18.87 -10.90 -26.44
CA LYS A 280 20.02 -11.14 -25.55
C LYS A 280 20.54 -9.77 -25.10
N ARG A 281 20.74 -9.62 -23.78
CA ARG A 281 21.51 -8.52 -23.22
C ARG A 281 22.84 -8.46 -23.98
N GLN A 282 23.07 -7.31 -24.60
CA GLN A 282 24.17 -6.95 -25.48
C GLN A 282 25.50 -6.91 -24.71
N PHE A 283 25.96 -8.07 -24.22
CA PHE A 283 27.29 -8.25 -23.62
C PHE A 283 28.19 -9.12 -24.51
N ASP A 284 27.61 -10.01 -25.32
CA ASP A 284 28.35 -10.87 -26.25
C ASP A 284 28.82 -10.15 -27.54
N ASP A 285 28.29 -8.96 -27.85
CA ASP A 285 28.64 -8.23 -29.09
C ASP A 285 29.97 -7.47 -29.00
N HIS A 286 30.63 -7.45 -27.84
CA HIS A 286 31.91 -6.74 -27.67
C HIS A 286 33.14 -7.60 -28.02
N PHE A 287 32.98 -8.91 -28.28
CA PHE A 287 34.13 -9.82 -28.48
C PHE A 287 34.31 -10.35 -29.91
N ASN A 288 33.43 -10.02 -30.85
CA ASN A 288 33.50 -10.53 -32.23
C ASN A 288 33.66 -9.42 -33.28
N GLY A 289 34.69 -8.59 -33.10
CA GLY A 289 35.02 -7.55 -34.07
C GLY A 289 36.49 -7.18 -34.07
N ALA A 290 37.38 -8.07 -34.53
CA ALA A 290 38.73 -7.65 -34.96
C ALA A 290 39.40 -8.67 -35.90
N GLY A 291 38.85 -8.82 -37.11
CA GLY A 291 39.67 -9.08 -38.28
C GLY A 291 39.89 -7.76 -39.02
N SER A 292 40.78 -6.89 -38.54
CA SER A 292 41.56 -5.93 -39.33
C SER A 292 42.26 -4.89 -38.41
N ASN A 293 43.58 -4.91 -38.44
CA ASN A 293 44.52 -3.81 -38.15
C ASN A 293 44.28 -2.92 -36.92
N SER A 294 44.87 -3.32 -35.79
CA SER A 294 45.28 -2.40 -34.73
C SER A 294 46.79 -2.16 -34.82
N LYS A 295 47.16 -0.95 -35.26
CA LYS A 295 48.36 -0.26 -34.74
C LYS A 295 48.08 0.06 -33.26
N GLY A 296 48.99 -0.35 -32.38
CA GLY A 296 49.20 0.23 -31.05
C GLY A 296 47.98 0.33 -30.14
N PHE A 297 47.63 -0.75 -29.44
CA PHE A 297 46.83 -0.69 -28.22
C PHE A 297 47.67 -0.05 -27.10
N THR A 298 47.47 1.24 -26.85
CA THR A 298 47.78 1.86 -25.55
C THR A 298 46.68 1.47 -24.56
N GLN A 299 47.10 0.79 -23.51
CA GLN A 299 46.32 0.24 -22.40
C GLN A 299 45.89 1.35 -21.42
N ASP A 300 45.32 2.46 -21.88
CA ASP A 300 45.09 3.63 -21.00
C ASP A 300 43.64 4.18 -21.02
N GLN A 301 42.76 3.76 -21.94
CA GLN A 301 41.43 4.38 -22.07
C GLN A 301 40.32 3.87 -21.13
N ASP A 302 40.51 2.73 -20.45
CA ASP A 302 39.51 2.21 -19.51
C ASP A 302 39.67 2.80 -18.08
N GLN A 303 40.80 3.45 -17.77
CA GLN A 303 40.97 4.14 -16.49
C GLN A 303 40.34 5.53 -16.49
N ASP A 304 40.37 6.24 -17.62
CA ASP A 304 39.88 7.63 -17.71
C ASP A 304 38.37 7.75 -17.48
N GLN A 305 37.57 6.75 -17.86
CA GLN A 305 36.10 6.80 -17.69
C GLN A 305 35.64 6.61 -16.22
N ASP A 306 36.43 5.93 -15.38
CA ASP A 306 36.14 5.84 -13.93
C ASP A 306 36.59 7.10 -13.19
N MET A 307 37.54 7.86 -13.74
CA MET A 307 38.05 9.10 -13.14
C MET A 307 37.01 10.24 -13.16
N ASP A 308 36.18 10.33 -14.21
CA ASP A 308 35.08 11.29 -14.33
C ASP A 308 34.05 11.17 -13.19
N ARG A 309 33.91 9.97 -12.60
CA ARG A 309 33.02 9.72 -11.44
C ARG A 309 33.49 10.44 -10.17
N PHE A 310 34.78 10.77 -10.10
CA PHE A 310 35.43 11.39 -8.95
C PHE A 310 35.77 12.86 -9.18
N GLU A 311 35.57 13.39 -10.39
CA GLU A 311 35.74 14.81 -10.68
C GLU A 311 34.76 15.68 -9.85
N GLY A 312 35.27 16.78 -9.28
CA GLY A 312 34.50 17.69 -8.42
C GLY A 312 34.26 17.21 -6.99
N ARG A 313 34.66 15.98 -6.63
CA ARG A 313 34.69 15.57 -5.22
C ARG A 313 35.87 16.26 -4.54
N ARG A 314 35.60 17.07 -3.52
CA ARG A 314 36.66 17.50 -2.59
C ARG A 314 37.28 16.23 -1.99
N VAL A 315 38.62 16.21 -1.85
CA VAL A 315 39.33 15.12 -1.19
C VAL A 315 38.79 14.97 0.23
N PHE A 316 37.84 14.06 0.42
CA PHE A 316 37.27 13.77 1.73
C PHE A 316 38.14 12.71 2.38
N ALA A 317 39.17 13.15 3.10
CA ALA A 317 39.90 12.29 4.02
C ALA A 317 39.05 12.18 5.29
N PRO A 318 38.55 11.00 5.70
CA PRO A 318 37.67 10.86 6.87
C PRO A 318 38.39 11.24 8.18
N PHE A 319 39.72 11.20 8.17
CA PHE A 319 40.58 11.63 9.26
C PHE A 319 41.69 12.54 8.72
N VAL A 320 42.07 13.54 9.51
CA VAL A 320 43.17 14.46 9.24
C VAL A 320 44.20 14.36 10.36
N ASP A 321 45.48 14.34 10.00
CA ASP A 321 46.55 14.43 10.99
C ASP A 321 46.66 15.87 11.51
N MET A 322 46.95 16.01 12.81
CA MET A 322 47.02 17.29 13.52
C MET A 322 48.36 18.00 13.33
#